data_AF-A0A9P5WZL0-F1
#
_entry.id   AF-A0A9P5WZL0-F1
#
_cell.length_a   1.000
_cell.length_b   1.000
_cell.length_c   1.000
_cell.angle_alpha   90.00
_cell.angle_beta   90.00
_cell.angle_gamma   90.00
#
_symmetry.space_group_name_H-M   'P 1'
#
loop_
_entity.id
_entity.type
_entity.pdbx_description
1 polymer ?
#
loop_
_entity_poly.entity_id
_entity_poly.type
_entity_poly.pdbx_seq_one_letter_code
_entity_poly.pdbx_strand_id
1 'polypeptide(L)'
;SNNSTSGSLSEIRRLYVQNGKVIANSKTAVSGMSAYDSITADFCDAQKATFGDTTSFQNKGGISAMGSSMGRGMVLVMSVWDDHAANMLWLDSNYPTSGDPSKPGIARGTCATSSGAPTDVESASANASVTYSNIKFGDIGTTYSSTGSGSGTTQPSSGTTTPSSGAGQVLYGQCGGQTWTGPTTCASGTCTVLNPYYSQCI
;
A
#
# COMPACT_ATOMS: atom_id res chain seq x y z
N SER A 1 3.20 -13.41 5.51
CA SER A 1 4.33 -12.70 4.91
C SER A 1 5.63 -13.24 5.46
N ASN A 2 6.67 -13.37 4.64
CA ASN A 2 8.05 -13.60 5.08
C ASN A 2 8.97 -12.37 4.83
N ASN A 3 8.38 -11.22 4.47
CA ASN A 3 9.10 -9.99 4.12
C ASN A 3 10.19 -10.16 3.05
N SER A 4 9.96 -11.07 2.09
CA SER A 4 10.85 -11.34 0.96
C SER A 4 10.12 -11.15 -0.37
N THR A 5 10.86 -10.80 -1.42
CA THR A 5 10.35 -10.71 -2.80
C THR A 5 9.94 -12.07 -3.38
N SER A 6 10.39 -13.18 -2.76
CA SER A 6 10.00 -14.55 -3.12
C SER A 6 8.79 -15.08 -2.33
N GLY A 7 8.25 -14.30 -1.40
CA GLY A 7 7.09 -14.68 -0.60
C GLY A 7 5.75 -14.51 -1.33
N SER A 8 4.72 -15.17 -0.82
CA SER A 8 3.34 -14.91 -1.25
C SER A 8 2.87 -13.53 -0.79
N LEU A 9 2.26 -12.76 -1.68
CA LEU A 9 1.59 -11.51 -1.34
C LEU A 9 0.49 -11.77 -0.30
N SER A 10 0.56 -11.10 0.84
CA SER A 10 -0.39 -11.30 1.94
C SER A 10 -1.19 -10.07 2.32
N GLU A 11 -0.72 -8.88 1.95
CA GLU A 11 -1.36 -7.62 2.34
C GLU A 11 -0.99 -6.50 1.36
N ILE A 12 -1.97 -5.68 0.96
CA ILE A 12 -1.75 -4.43 0.22
C ILE A 12 -2.15 -3.27 1.13
N ARG A 13 -1.18 -2.44 1.50
CA ARG A 13 -1.38 -1.24 2.33
C ARG A 13 -1.47 0.03 1.50
N ARG A 14 -2.12 1.04 2.07
CA ARG A 14 -2.24 2.38 1.48
C ARG A 14 -1.82 3.44 2.50
N LEU A 15 -1.09 4.44 2.03
CA LEU A 15 -0.80 5.68 2.72
C LEU A 15 -1.07 6.84 1.75
N TYR A 16 -1.38 8.00 2.30
CA TYR A 16 -1.45 9.26 1.55
C TYR A 16 -0.42 10.24 2.11
N VAL A 17 0.08 11.14 1.26
CA VAL A 17 0.90 12.28 1.69
C VAL A 17 0.29 13.54 1.11
N GLN A 18 -0.18 14.43 1.97
CA GLN A 18 -0.75 15.71 1.58
C GLN A 18 -0.15 16.81 2.45
N ASN A 19 0.33 17.89 1.84
CA ASN A 19 1.01 19.00 2.53
C ASN A 19 2.15 18.51 3.45
N GLY A 20 2.92 17.52 3.00
CA GLY A 20 4.03 16.92 3.76
C GLY A 20 3.62 16.01 4.93
N LYS A 21 2.32 15.85 5.19
CA LYS A 21 1.80 15.00 6.27
C LYS A 21 1.48 13.60 5.73
N VAL A 22 2.04 12.58 6.38
CA VAL A 22 1.66 11.18 6.15
C VAL A 22 0.31 10.91 6.81
N ILE A 23 -0.62 10.38 6.03
CA ILE A 23 -2.00 10.09 6.43
C ILE A 23 -2.21 8.58 6.22
N ALA A 24 -2.56 7.89 7.31
CA ALA A 24 -2.93 6.48 7.27
C ALA A 24 -4.21 6.28 6.45
N ASN A 25 -4.39 5.08 5.89
CA ASN A 25 -5.66 4.75 5.25
C ASN A 25 -6.82 4.79 6.26
N SER A 26 -8.03 5.05 5.77
CA SER A 26 -9.22 4.93 6.59
C SER A 26 -9.45 3.48 7.00
N LYS A 27 -10.00 3.28 8.20
CA LYS A 27 -10.53 1.98 8.62
C LYS A 27 -11.93 1.77 8.06
N THR A 28 -12.28 0.53 7.73
CA THR A 28 -13.66 0.15 7.44
C THR A 28 -14.55 0.44 8.64
N ALA A 29 -15.74 0.97 8.36
CA ALA A 29 -16.77 1.28 9.35
C ALA A 29 -18.11 0.71 8.86
N VAL A 30 -18.18 -0.61 8.77
CA VAL A 30 -19.36 -1.33 8.27
C VAL A 30 -19.90 -2.23 9.37
N SER A 31 -21.19 -2.11 9.67
CA SER A 31 -21.85 -2.97 10.65
C SER A 31 -21.74 -4.45 10.26
N GLY A 32 -21.39 -5.31 11.22
CA GLY A 32 -21.18 -6.74 10.97
C GLY A 32 -19.85 -7.12 10.32
N MET A 33 -18.91 -6.17 10.21
CA MET A 33 -17.56 -6.42 9.68
C MET A 33 -16.50 -5.88 10.65
N SER A 34 -15.41 -6.62 10.83
CA SER A 34 -14.23 -6.12 11.55
C SER A 34 -13.65 -4.86 10.89
N ALA A 35 -12.90 -4.08 11.67
CA ALA A 35 -12.18 -2.92 11.15
C ALA A 35 -10.89 -3.36 10.44
N TYR A 36 -10.75 -2.98 9.17
CA TYR A 36 -9.57 -3.19 8.32
C TYR A 36 -9.15 -1.85 7.72
N ASP A 37 -7.85 -1.64 7.50
CA ASP A 37 -7.30 -0.49 6.76
C ASP A 37 -6.40 -0.90 5.60
N SER A 38 -6.36 -2.19 5.28
CA SER A 38 -5.57 -2.78 4.20
C SER A 38 -6.32 -3.94 3.55
N ILE A 39 -5.87 -4.35 2.36
CA ILE A 39 -6.44 -5.48 1.63
C ILE A 39 -5.68 -6.73 2.01
N THR A 40 -6.36 -7.66 2.69
CA THR A 40 -5.90 -9.01 3.03
C THR A 40 -6.91 -10.04 2.51
N ALA A 41 -6.58 -11.33 2.56
CA ALA A 41 -7.56 -12.39 2.27
C ALA A 41 -8.78 -12.27 3.19
N ASP A 42 -8.56 -12.10 4.50
CA ASP A 42 -9.61 -11.96 5.51
C ASP A 42 -10.51 -10.74 5.25
N PHE A 43 -9.92 -9.60 4.86
CA PHE A 43 -10.71 -8.42 4.46
C PHE A 43 -11.60 -8.73 3.26
N CYS A 44 -11.04 -9.37 2.22
CA CYS A 44 -11.81 -9.72 1.02
C CYS A 44 -12.97 -10.68 1.34
N ASP A 45 -12.75 -11.66 2.22
CA ASP A 45 -13.78 -12.61 2.62
C ASP A 45 -14.87 -11.93 3.46
N ALA A 46 -14.47 -11.13 4.45
CA ALA A 46 -15.39 -10.38 5.29
C ALA A 46 -16.22 -9.40 4.48
N GLN A 47 -15.59 -8.59 3.61
CA GLN A 47 -16.27 -7.62 2.75
C GLN A 47 -17.29 -8.30 1.83
N LYS A 48 -16.90 -9.39 1.17
CA LYS A 48 -17.79 -10.08 0.23
C LYS A 48 -18.98 -10.72 0.94
N ALA A 49 -18.76 -11.32 2.10
CA ALA A 49 -19.84 -11.83 2.94
C ALA A 49 -20.79 -10.71 3.40
N THR A 50 -20.26 -9.59 3.91
CA THR A 50 -21.06 -8.48 4.43
C THR A 50 -21.86 -7.77 3.33
N PHE A 51 -21.31 -7.63 2.12
CA PHE A 51 -22.00 -6.96 1.01
C PHE A 51 -22.90 -7.92 0.20
N GLY A 52 -22.82 -9.24 0.45
CA GLY A 52 -23.61 -10.25 -0.28
C GLY A 52 -23.15 -10.47 -1.71
N ASP A 53 -21.88 -10.17 -2.01
CA ASP A 53 -21.30 -10.29 -3.33
C ASP A 53 -20.73 -11.71 -3.57
N THR A 54 -20.72 -12.13 -4.83
CA THR A 54 -20.01 -13.36 -5.23
C THR A 54 -18.49 -13.23 -5.00
N THR A 55 -17.88 -14.28 -4.46
CA THR A 55 -16.44 -14.38 -4.14
C THR A 55 -15.57 -14.71 -5.37
N SER A 56 -15.83 -14.05 -6.51
CA SER A 56 -15.10 -14.32 -7.76
C SER A 56 -13.59 -14.05 -7.66
N PHE A 57 -13.17 -13.11 -6.82
CA PHE A 57 -11.75 -12.85 -6.56
C PHE A 57 -11.07 -14.05 -5.91
N GLN A 58 -11.67 -14.58 -4.85
CA GLN A 58 -11.21 -15.77 -4.14
C GLN A 58 -11.18 -16.99 -5.05
N ASN A 59 -12.26 -17.19 -5.84
CA ASN A 59 -12.38 -18.30 -6.78
C ASN A 59 -11.29 -18.28 -7.87
N LYS A 60 -10.66 -17.12 -8.12
CA LYS A 60 -9.53 -16.97 -9.05
C LYS A 60 -8.16 -17.00 -8.35
N GLY A 61 -8.09 -17.45 -7.10
CA GLY A 61 -6.86 -17.59 -6.32
C GLY A 61 -6.50 -16.35 -5.48
N GLY A 62 -7.39 -15.35 -5.43
CA GLY A 62 -7.32 -14.22 -4.51
C GLY A 62 -6.00 -13.45 -4.52
N ILE A 63 -5.59 -13.00 -3.34
CA ILE A 63 -4.39 -12.15 -3.17
C ILE A 63 -3.10 -12.89 -3.56
N SER A 64 -3.05 -14.20 -3.37
CA SER A 64 -1.90 -15.03 -3.78
C SER A 64 -1.74 -15.05 -5.29
N ALA A 65 -2.81 -15.25 -6.06
CA ALA A 65 -2.77 -15.21 -7.52
C ALA A 65 -2.42 -13.81 -8.06
N MET A 66 -2.88 -12.75 -7.38
CA MET A 66 -2.45 -11.39 -7.68
C MET A 66 -0.94 -11.22 -7.44
N GLY A 67 -0.42 -11.69 -6.30
CA GLY A 67 1.01 -11.71 -6.00
C GLY A 67 1.84 -12.43 -7.06
N SER A 68 1.40 -13.61 -7.49
CA SER A 68 2.05 -14.36 -8.57
C SER A 68 2.08 -13.58 -9.89
N SER A 69 1.05 -12.76 -10.17
CA SER A 69 1.02 -11.93 -11.37
C SER A 69 1.94 -10.73 -11.27
N MET A 70 2.02 -10.08 -10.11
CA MET A 70 3.01 -9.02 -9.85
C MET A 70 4.44 -9.55 -9.97
N GLY A 71 4.72 -10.76 -9.46
CA GLY A 71 6.04 -11.39 -9.54
C GLY A 71 6.50 -11.72 -10.96
N ARG A 72 5.58 -11.87 -11.93
CA ARG A 72 5.93 -12.04 -13.36
C ARG A 72 6.21 -10.72 -14.08
N GLY A 73 5.99 -9.59 -13.42
CA GLY A 73 6.02 -8.26 -14.04
C GLY A 73 4.66 -7.86 -14.62
N MET A 74 4.35 -6.58 -14.50
CA MET A 74 3.12 -5.96 -15.01
C MET A 74 3.46 -4.64 -15.72
N VAL A 75 2.57 -4.21 -16.61
CA VAL A 75 2.67 -2.91 -17.29
C VAL A 75 1.86 -1.87 -16.53
N LEU A 76 2.43 -0.68 -16.30
CA LEU A 76 1.72 0.46 -15.75
C LEU A 76 0.81 1.09 -16.82
N VAL A 77 -0.45 1.30 -16.50
CA VAL A 77 -1.43 2.00 -17.35
C VAL A 77 -1.94 3.24 -16.59
N MET A 78 -2.02 4.38 -17.28
CA MET A 78 -2.64 5.61 -16.79
C MET A 78 -3.73 6.03 -17.79
N SER A 79 -4.93 6.36 -17.31
CA SER A 79 -6.07 6.69 -18.16
C SER A 79 -7.01 7.70 -17.52
N VAL A 80 -7.79 8.38 -18.37
CA VAL A 80 -8.95 9.20 -18.01
C VAL A 80 -10.07 8.80 -18.96
N TRP A 81 -11.24 8.47 -18.42
CA TRP A 81 -12.37 7.90 -19.16
C TRP A 81 -13.66 8.10 -18.38
N ASP A 82 -14.77 8.19 -19.10
CA ASP A 82 -16.13 8.06 -18.59
C ASP A 82 -16.71 6.69 -18.97
N ASP A 83 -17.85 6.32 -18.40
CA ASP A 83 -18.35 4.95 -18.43
C ASP A 83 -19.74 4.86 -19.07
N HIS A 84 -19.79 4.42 -20.33
CA HIS A 84 -21.04 4.19 -21.05
C HIS A 84 -21.90 3.05 -20.51
N ALA A 85 -21.35 2.14 -19.70
CA ALA A 85 -22.08 0.98 -19.22
C ALA A 85 -22.80 1.25 -17.89
N ALA A 86 -22.14 1.97 -16.98
CA ALA A 86 -22.65 2.19 -15.63
C ALA A 86 -22.45 3.63 -15.11
N ASN A 87 -22.11 4.58 -15.98
CA ASN A 87 -22.02 6.02 -15.68
C ASN A 87 -21.09 6.34 -14.48
N MET A 88 -20.06 5.51 -14.24
CA MET A 88 -19.14 5.60 -13.12
C MET A 88 -19.79 5.43 -11.72
N LEU A 89 -21.08 5.09 -11.67
CA LEU A 89 -21.86 5.03 -10.42
C LEU A 89 -21.35 3.97 -9.44
N TRP A 90 -20.70 2.92 -9.97
CA TRP A 90 -20.07 1.89 -9.16
C TRP A 90 -18.89 2.41 -8.32
N LEU A 91 -18.31 3.55 -8.70
CA LEU A 91 -17.20 4.22 -8.04
C LEU A 91 -17.65 5.33 -7.09
N ASP A 92 -18.61 6.19 -7.50
CA ASP A 92 -18.87 7.46 -6.80
C ASP A 92 -20.34 7.72 -6.41
N SER A 93 -21.24 6.75 -6.62
CA SER A 93 -22.67 6.88 -6.35
C SER A 93 -23.24 5.66 -5.62
N ASN A 94 -24.54 5.39 -5.76
CA ASN A 94 -25.20 4.18 -5.31
C ASN A 94 -25.27 3.16 -6.45
N TYR A 95 -24.74 1.97 -6.24
CA TYR A 95 -24.75 0.92 -7.26
C TYR A 95 -24.91 -0.49 -6.64
N PRO A 96 -25.66 -1.42 -7.29
CA PRO A 96 -26.53 -1.19 -8.44
C PRO A 96 -27.62 -0.16 -8.12
N THR A 97 -28.11 0.55 -9.15
CA THR A 97 -29.07 1.66 -8.97
C THR A 97 -30.43 1.22 -8.46
N SER A 98 -30.76 -0.06 -8.59
CA SER A 98 -31.95 -0.69 -7.99
C SER A 98 -31.77 -1.13 -6.54
N GLY A 99 -30.55 -1.02 -5.99
CA GLY A 99 -30.24 -1.40 -4.62
C GLY A 99 -30.71 -0.36 -3.61
N ASP A 100 -31.07 -0.80 -2.41
CA ASP A 100 -31.37 0.08 -1.27
C ASP A 100 -30.07 0.73 -0.76
N PRO A 101 -29.92 2.07 -0.83
CA PRO A 101 -28.70 2.76 -0.42
C PRO A 101 -28.29 2.55 1.05
N SER A 102 -29.22 2.10 1.90
CA SER A 102 -28.93 1.79 3.31
C SER A 102 -28.21 0.45 3.50
N LYS A 103 -28.20 -0.43 2.48
CA LYS A 103 -27.52 -1.72 2.56
C LYS A 103 -26.00 -1.55 2.44
N PRO A 104 -25.20 -2.27 3.26
CA PRO A 104 -23.75 -2.26 3.16
C PRO A 104 -23.26 -2.53 1.74
N GLY A 105 -22.35 -1.68 1.25
CA GLY A 105 -21.76 -1.81 -0.08
C GLY A 105 -22.54 -1.18 -1.23
N ILE A 106 -23.76 -0.67 -1.02
CA ILE A 106 -24.51 0.01 -2.09
C ILE A 106 -24.03 1.45 -2.31
N ALA A 107 -23.84 2.24 -1.26
CA ALA A 107 -23.30 3.60 -1.38
C ALA A 107 -21.77 3.59 -1.47
N ARG A 108 -21.20 4.17 -2.54
CA ARG A 108 -19.74 4.28 -2.79
C ARG A 108 -19.25 5.72 -2.83
N GLY A 109 -20.15 6.67 -3.05
CA GLY A 109 -19.86 8.09 -2.97
C GLY A 109 -21.14 8.92 -2.85
N THR A 110 -21.03 10.20 -3.14
CA THR A 110 -22.11 11.18 -2.94
C THR A 110 -22.67 11.71 -4.25
N CYS A 111 -22.13 11.29 -5.40
CA CYS A 111 -22.64 11.70 -6.71
C CYS A 111 -24.06 11.18 -6.89
N ALA A 112 -24.92 11.98 -7.54
CA ALA A 112 -26.30 11.58 -7.83
C ALA A 112 -26.33 10.35 -8.75
N THR A 113 -27.33 9.48 -8.58
CA THR A 113 -27.51 8.30 -9.45
C THR A 113 -27.84 8.64 -10.89
N SER A 114 -28.18 9.91 -11.17
CA SER A 114 -28.39 10.46 -12.50
C SER A 114 -27.14 11.12 -13.10
N SER A 115 -26.00 11.09 -12.42
CA SER A 115 -24.74 11.68 -12.90
C SER A 115 -23.97 10.73 -13.82
N GLY A 116 -22.87 11.22 -14.41
CA GLY A 116 -21.88 10.40 -15.10
C GLY A 116 -22.28 9.88 -16.48
N ALA A 117 -23.45 10.26 -17.00
CA ALA A 117 -23.82 9.98 -18.38
C ALA A 117 -22.76 10.60 -19.33
N PRO A 118 -22.14 9.83 -20.24
CA PRO A 118 -21.05 10.33 -21.09
C PRO A 118 -21.40 11.61 -21.85
N THR A 119 -22.59 11.67 -22.46
CA THR A 119 -23.07 12.85 -23.19
C THR A 119 -23.10 14.13 -22.33
N ASP A 120 -23.37 13.97 -21.04
CA ASP A 120 -23.47 15.10 -20.11
C ASP A 120 -22.08 15.51 -19.63
N VAL A 121 -21.21 14.56 -19.29
CA VAL A 121 -19.86 14.84 -18.78
C VAL A 121 -18.96 15.39 -19.88
N GLU A 122 -18.99 14.80 -21.08
CA GLU A 122 -18.22 15.23 -22.24
C GLU A 122 -18.54 16.67 -22.65
N SER A 123 -19.80 17.11 -22.47
CA SER A 123 -20.24 18.46 -22.82
C SER A 123 -20.03 19.46 -21.67
N ALA A 124 -20.46 19.12 -20.45
CA ALA A 124 -20.41 20.01 -19.31
C ALA A 124 -19.01 20.15 -18.68
N SER A 125 -18.15 19.14 -18.85
CA SER A 125 -16.81 19.06 -18.26
C SER A 125 -15.75 18.65 -19.30
N ALA A 126 -15.88 19.14 -20.54
CA ALA A 126 -15.00 18.83 -21.66
C ALA A 126 -13.50 19.09 -21.39
N ASN A 127 -13.18 19.99 -20.47
CA ASN A 127 -11.82 20.37 -20.09
C ASN A 127 -11.32 19.65 -18.82
N ALA A 128 -12.05 18.65 -18.33
CA ALA A 128 -11.60 17.82 -17.22
C ALA A 128 -10.26 17.16 -17.55
N SER A 129 -9.34 17.18 -16.60
CA SER A 129 -8.00 16.62 -16.78
C SER A 129 -7.48 16.02 -15.48
N VAL A 130 -6.55 15.07 -15.61
CA VAL A 130 -5.83 14.47 -14.49
C VAL A 130 -4.33 14.59 -14.76
N THR A 131 -3.56 14.94 -13.73
CA THR A 131 -2.09 14.98 -13.80
C THR A 131 -1.51 13.92 -12.87
N TYR A 132 -0.92 12.89 -13.44
CA TYR A 132 -0.08 11.94 -12.71
C TYR A 132 1.38 12.39 -12.81
N SER A 133 2.07 12.50 -11.68
CA SER A 133 3.47 12.93 -11.62
C SER A 133 4.19 12.27 -10.45
N ASN A 134 5.51 12.43 -10.38
CA ASN A 134 6.34 11.93 -9.27
C ASN A 134 6.17 10.41 -9.03
N ILE A 135 6.09 9.63 -10.12
CA ILE A 135 6.00 8.17 -10.07
C ILE A 135 7.28 7.63 -9.43
N LYS A 136 7.11 6.84 -8.37
CA LYS A 136 8.19 6.18 -7.61
C LYS A 136 7.80 4.75 -7.29
N PHE A 137 8.76 3.84 -7.36
CA PHE A 137 8.63 2.45 -6.95
C PHE A 137 9.96 1.98 -6.37
N GLY A 138 9.92 1.04 -5.42
CA GLY A 138 11.10 0.57 -4.72
C GLY A 138 10.73 -0.14 -3.42
N ASP A 139 11.71 -0.31 -2.55
CA ASP A 139 11.51 -1.01 -1.28
C ASP A 139 10.51 -0.29 -0.38
N ILE A 140 9.78 -1.07 0.43
CA ILE A 140 8.75 -0.55 1.33
C ILE A 140 9.36 0.52 2.26
N GLY A 141 8.75 1.70 2.29
CA GLY A 141 9.19 2.83 3.11
C GLY A 141 10.20 3.78 2.43
N THR A 142 10.64 3.50 1.21
CA THR A 142 11.66 4.32 0.52
C THR A 142 11.10 5.38 -0.42
N THR A 143 9.81 5.32 -0.76
CA THR A 143 9.20 6.15 -1.81
C THR A 143 8.59 7.47 -1.31
N TYR A 144 8.63 7.73 0.00
CA TYR A 144 8.19 8.98 0.62
C TYR A 144 9.09 9.37 1.79
N SER A 145 9.11 10.65 2.15
CA SER A 145 9.85 11.17 3.31
C SER A 145 8.86 11.59 4.39
N SER A 146 9.04 11.13 5.62
CA SER A 146 8.27 11.61 6.76
C SER A 146 8.89 12.88 7.33
N THR A 147 8.70 14.03 6.70
CA THR A 147 9.15 15.34 7.24
C THR A 147 8.18 15.92 8.28
N GLY A 148 7.42 15.07 8.98
CA GLY A 148 6.53 15.46 10.07
C GLY A 148 7.13 15.10 11.42
N SER A 149 7.83 16.07 12.02
CA SER A 149 8.08 16.25 13.47
C SER A 149 7.78 15.04 14.37
N GLY A 150 8.62 14.01 14.27
CA GLY A 150 8.86 13.10 15.37
C GLY A 150 9.94 13.71 16.25
N SER A 151 9.52 14.55 17.21
CA SER A 151 10.28 14.68 18.45
C SER A 151 10.46 13.27 18.97
N GLY A 152 11.66 12.70 18.82
CA GLY A 152 12.02 11.44 19.44
C GLY A 152 12.00 11.64 20.94
N THR A 153 10.84 11.51 21.56
CA THR A 153 10.76 11.14 22.97
C THR A 153 11.20 9.70 23.05
N THR A 154 12.51 9.51 23.19
CA THR A 154 13.09 8.29 23.75
C THR A 154 12.51 8.13 25.16
N GLN A 155 11.41 7.41 25.26
CA GLN A 155 10.99 6.80 26.51
C GLN A 155 12.04 5.73 26.85
N PRO A 156 12.68 5.77 28.03
CA PRO A 156 13.64 4.77 28.43
C PRO A 156 12.88 3.47 28.72
N SER A 157 12.82 2.57 27.76
CA SER A 157 12.52 1.18 28.03
C SER A 157 13.83 0.50 28.43
N SER A 158 13.97 0.30 29.73
CA SER A 158 14.94 -0.60 30.34
C SER A 158 14.66 -2.03 29.87
N GLY A 159 15.10 -2.35 28.66
CA GLY A 159 15.14 -3.69 28.11
C GLY A 159 16.58 -4.15 28.03
N THR A 160 17.03 -4.86 29.05
CA THR A 160 18.31 -5.57 29.07
C THR A 160 18.32 -6.60 27.94
N THR A 161 19.02 -6.33 26.84
CA THR A 161 19.32 -7.34 25.82
C THR A 161 20.79 -7.70 25.86
N THR A 162 21.01 -8.88 26.41
CA THR A 162 22.21 -9.71 26.36
C THR A 162 22.75 -9.79 24.93
N PRO A 163 24.09 -9.74 24.72
CA PRO A 163 24.66 -9.76 23.38
C PRO A 163 24.54 -11.17 22.78
N SER A 164 23.75 -11.30 21.71
CA SER A 164 23.82 -12.47 20.83
C SER A 164 25.01 -12.31 19.89
N SER A 165 25.99 -13.17 20.09
CA SER A 165 27.11 -13.41 19.20
C SER A 165 26.63 -14.03 17.87
N GLY A 166 27.22 -13.59 16.75
CA GLY A 166 27.53 -14.55 15.67
C GLY A 166 26.92 -14.37 14.28
N ALA A 167 26.62 -13.16 13.78
CA ALA A 167 26.44 -12.98 12.34
C ALA A 167 27.15 -11.72 11.86
N GLY A 168 28.20 -11.90 11.04
CA GLY A 168 28.82 -10.80 10.30
C GLY A 168 27.87 -10.23 9.26
N GLN A 169 28.13 -9.00 8.82
CA GLN A 169 27.42 -8.31 7.75
C GLN A 169 27.50 -9.06 6.42
N VAL A 170 26.44 -8.96 5.61
CA VAL A 170 26.41 -9.52 4.25
C VAL A 170 27.42 -8.80 3.33
N LEU A 171 27.87 -9.46 2.27
CA LEU A 171 28.71 -8.84 1.24
C LEU A 171 27.99 -7.58 0.69
N TYR A 172 28.75 -6.50 0.52
CA TYR A 172 28.28 -5.14 0.20
C TYR A 172 27.49 -4.41 1.29
N GLY A 173 27.28 -5.02 2.47
CA GLY A 173 26.66 -4.39 3.63
C GLY A 173 27.60 -3.41 4.35
N GLN A 174 27.03 -2.43 5.05
CA GLN A 174 27.80 -1.50 5.89
C GLN A 174 28.31 -2.22 7.13
N CYS A 175 29.61 -2.14 7.39
CA CYS A 175 30.30 -2.78 8.52
C CYS A 175 31.04 -1.79 9.42
N GLY A 176 30.85 -0.48 9.21
CA GLY A 176 31.51 0.55 10.03
C GLY A 176 31.12 1.98 9.63
N GLY A 177 31.54 2.93 10.47
CA GLY A 177 31.25 4.37 10.34
C GLY A 177 31.01 5.02 11.70
N GLN A 178 31.26 6.33 11.83
CA GLN A 178 31.14 7.09 13.10
C GLN A 178 29.81 6.94 13.85
N THR A 179 28.71 6.62 13.15
CA THR A 179 27.38 6.44 13.74
C THR A 179 26.81 5.04 13.50
N TRP A 180 27.65 4.08 13.10
CA TRP A 180 27.21 2.71 12.81
C TRP A 180 27.12 1.88 14.09
N THR A 181 25.93 1.34 14.38
CA THR A 181 25.67 0.47 15.54
C THR A 181 25.40 -0.99 15.17
N GLY A 182 25.58 -1.34 13.89
CA GLY A 182 25.39 -2.71 13.39
C GLY A 182 26.67 -3.56 13.47
N PRO A 183 26.63 -4.80 12.94
CA PRO A 183 27.79 -5.68 12.98
C PRO A 183 29.02 -5.06 12.28
N THR A 184 30.18 -5.26 12.90
CA THR A 184 31.48 -4.70 12.47
C THR A 184 32.38 -5.72 11.78
N THR A 185 31.93 -6.96 11.68
CA THR A 185 32.59 -8.05 10.96
C THR A 185 31.78 -8.40 9.72
N CYS A 186 32.43 -8.93 8.69
CA CYS A 186 31.78 -9.39 7.47
C CYS A 186 31.60 -10.91 7.51
N ALA A 187 30.42 -11.40 7.12
CA ALA A 187 30.18 -12.83 6.88
C ALA A 187 30.94 -13.32 5.64
N SER A 188 31.21 -12.41 4.69
CA SER A 188 32.06 -12.63 3.51
C SER A 188 32.72 -11.31 3.10
N GLY A 189 33.97 -11.36 2.66
CA GLY A 189 34.78 -10.17 2.34
C GLY A 189 35.50 -9.56 3.54
N THR A 190 36.10 -8.39 3.33
CA THR A 190 36.82 -7.60 4.33
C THR A 190 36.09 -6.28 4.56
N CYS A 191 35.94 -5.88 5.82
CA CYS A 191 35.37 -4.58 6.14
C CYS A 191 36.34 -3.47 5.75
N THR A 192 36.08 -2.81 4.63
CA THR A 192 36.94 -1.77 4.06
C THR A 192 36.38 -0.39 4.37
N VAL A 193 37.21 0.46 4.98
CA VAL A 193 36.83 1.86 5.25
C VAL A 193 36.80 2.62 3.93
N LEU A 194 35.65 3.17 3.57
CA LEU A 194 35.51 4.03 2.39
C LEU A 194 35.58 5.50 2.78
N ASN A 195 34.95 5.88 3.89
CA ASN A 195 35.02 7.22 4.46
C ASN A 195 34.71 7.17 5.98
N PRO A 196 34.85 8.29 6.71
CA PRO A 196 34.67 8.30 8.17
C PRO A 196 33.27 7.88 8.65
N TYR A 197 32.26 7.94 7.78
CA TYR A 197 30.87 7.58 8.08
C TYR A 197 30.45 6.22 7.52
N TYR A 198 31.30 5.58 6.71
CA TYR A 198 30.92 4.39 5.96
C TYR A 198 32.11 3.45 5.67
N SER A 199 31.98 2.21 6.13
CA SER A 199 32.81 1.07 5.77
C SER A 199 31.93 -0.03 5.18
N GLN A 200 32.42 -0.76 4.17
CA GLN A 200 31.64 -1.77 3.44
C GLN A 200 32.37 -3.12 3.40
N CYS A 201 31.61 -4.22 3.49
CA CYS A 201 32.12 -5.57 3.23
C CYS A 201 32.33 -5.75 1.73
N ILE A 202 33.58 -5.91 1.29
CA ILE A 202 33.96 -6.18 -0.11
C ILE A 202 35.01 -7.28 -0.22
#